data_AF-A0A0P7TFA1-F1
#
_entry.id   AF-A0A0P7TFA1-F1
#
_cell.length_a   1.000
_cell.length_b   1.000
_cell.length_c   1.000
_cell.angle_alpha   90.00
_cell.angle_beta   90.00
_cell.angle_gamma   90.00
#
_symmetry.space_group_name_H-M   'P 1'
#
loop_
_entity.id
_entity.type
_entity.pdbx_description
1 polymer ?
#
loop_
_entity_poly.entity_id
_entity_poly.type
_entity_poly.pdbx_seq_one_letter_code
_entity_poly.pdbx_strand_id
1 'polypeptide(L)' 'FSPQILSHCILVVLSMMFPGDFTPEVHVAMDKFLTNVALALSEKYR' A
#
# COMPACT_ATOMS: atom_id res chain seq x y z
N PHE A 1 4.87 -3.31 -15.24
CA PHE A 1 4.63 -3.74 -13.85
C PHE A 1 3.58 -2.81 -13.27
N SER A 2 2.37 -3.29 -12.93
CA SER A 2 1.33 -2.42 -12.39
C SER A 2 1.56 -2.23 -10.87
N PRO A 3 1.81 -1.00 -10.40
CA PRO A 3 2.11 -0.77 -8.98
C PRO A 3 0.98 -1.18 -8.03
N GLN A 4 -0.25 -1.26 -8.55
CA GLN A 4 -1.45 -1.65 -7.80
C GLN A 4 -1.36 -3.05 -7.19
N ILE A 5 -0.73 -4.01 -7.88
CA ILE A 5 -0.59 -5.38 -7.36
C ILE A 5 0.35 -5.43 -6.15
N LEU A 6 1.45 -4.67 -6.20
CA LEU A 6 2.40 -4.58 -5.08
C LEU A 6 1.73 -3.97 -3.84
N SER A 7 1.01 -2.86 -4.02
CA SER A 7 0.28 -2.22 -2.92
C SER A 7 -0.73 -3.18 -2.27
N HIS A 8 -1.47 -3.93 -3.09
CA HIS A 8 -2.43 -4.91 -2.59
C HIS A 8 -1.75 -6.04 -1.80
N CYS A 9 -0.65 -6.61 -2.30
CA CYS A 9 0.10 -7.65 -1.59
C CYS A 9 0.58 -7.17 -0.21
N ILE A 10 1.09 -5.93 -0.13
CA ILE A 10 1.54 -5.35 1.14
C ILE A 10 0.36 -5.17 2.11
N LEU A 11 -0.77 -4.63 1.64
CA LEU A 11 -1.96 -4.45 2.47
C LEU A 11 -2.51 -5.77 3.00
N VAL A 12 -2.50 -6.83 2.19
CA VAL A 12 -2.92 -8.18 2.61
C VAL A 12 -1.98 -8.75 3.69
N VAL A 13 -0.66 -8.57 3.54
CA VAL A 13 0.29 -9.01 4.58
C VAL A 13 0.09 -8.23 5.89
N LEU A 14 -0.10 -6.92 5.81
CA LEU A 14 -0.34 -6.08 6.99
C LEU A 14 -1.64 -6.47 7.72
N SER A 15 -2.71 -6.75 6.99
CA SER A 15 -3.98 -7.17 7.59
C SER A 15 -3.89 -8.56 8.25
N MET A 16 -3.08 -9.47 7.70
CA MET A 16 -2.85 -10.80 8.30
C MET A 16 -1.93 -10.75 9.53
N MET A 17 -0.89 -9.90 9.53
CA MET A 17 0.06 -9.83 10.64
C MET A 17 -0.45 -8.98 11.81
N PHE A 18 -1.28 -7.96 11.54
CA PHE A 18 -1.77 -7.01 12.54
C PHE A 18 -3.30 -6.90 12.53
N PRO A 19 -4.06 -8.01 12.64
CA PRO A 19 -5.51 -7.99 12.44
C PRO A 19 -6.28 -7.10 13.44
N GLY A 20 -5.76 -6.90 14.65
CA GLY A 20 -6.37 -6.02 15.66
C GLY A 20 -6.04 -4.53 15.50
N ASP A 21 -4.89 -4.22 14.90
CA ASP A 21 -4.39 -2.85 14.74
C ASP A 21 -4.65 -2.29 13.32
N PHE A 22 -4.97 -3.16 12.36
CA PHE A 22 -5.30 -2.81 10.99
C PHE A 22 -6.73 -2.28 10.86
N THR A 23 -6.98 -1.17 11.55
CA THR A 23 -8.24 -0.42 11.53
C THR A 23 -8.52 0.17 10.15
N PRO A 24 -9.78 0.54 9.83
CA PRO A 24 -10.13 1.21 8.59
C PRO A 24 -9.29 2.48 8.33
N GLU A 25 -9.01 3.26 9.38
CA GLU A 25 -8.19 4.47 9.32
C GLU A 25 -6.74 4.15 8.91
N VAL A 26 -6.17 3.08 9.49
CA VAL A 26 -4.81 2.60 9.14
C VAL A 26 -4.78 2.09 7.70
N HIS A 27 -5.78 1.33 7.26
CA HIS A 27 -5.89 0.88 5.87
C HIS A 27 -5.90 2.06 4.90
N VAL A 28 -6.76 3.06 5.12
CA VAL A 28 -6.84 4.25 4.26
C VAL A 28 -5.54 5.04 4.26
N ALA A 29 -4.88 5.19 5.41
CA ALA A 29 -3.58 5.86 5.49
C ALA A 29 -2.51 5.11 4.69
N MET A 30 -2.48 3.78 4.79
CA MET A 30 -1.50 2.95 4.13
C MET A 30 -1.72 2.89 2.61
N ASP A 31 -2.97 2.83 2.16
CA ASP A 31 -3.32 2.89 0.73
C ASP A 31 -2.86 4.21 0.09
N LYS A 32 -3.09 5.35 0.77
CA LYS A 32 -2.60 6.67 0.33
C LYS A 32 -1.08 6.73 0.27
N PHE A 33 -0.41 6.22 1.31
CA PHE A 33 1.05 6.17 1.35
C PHE A 33 1.62 5.35 0.19
N LEU A 34 1.12 4.13 -0.02
CA LEU A 34 1.58 3.23 -1.09
C LEU A 34 1.27 3.78 -2.49
N THR A 35 0.17 4.52 -2.66
CA THR A 35 -0.12 5.24 -3.90
C THR A 35 0.93 6.31 -4.20
N ASN A 36 1.32 7.11 -3.20
CA ASN A 36 2.36 8.11 -3.38
C ASN A 36 3.74 7.49 -3.64
N VAL A 37 4.05 6.38 -2.99
CA VAL A 37 5.27 5.59 -3.26
C VAL A 37 5.28 5.10 -4.71
N ALA A 38 4.17 4.53 -5.18
CA ALA A 38 4.03 4.07 -6.56
C ALA A 38 4.21 5.20 -7.60
N LEU A 39 3.68 6.40 -7.31
CA LEU A 39 3.87 7.58 -8.14
C LEU A 39 5.34 8.00 -8.19
N ALA A 40 5.99 8.15 -7.03
CA ALA A 40 7.40 8.54 -6.95
C ALA A 40 8.34 7.54 -7.64
N LEU A 41 8.05 6.23 -7.54
CA LEU A 41 8.74 5.20 -8.31
C LEU A 41 8.49 5.38 -9.82
N SER A 42 7.25 5.63 -10.23
CA SER A 42 6.90 5.78 -11.65
C SER A 42 7.49 7.05 -12.28
N GLU A 43 7.75 8.09 -11.50
CA GLU A 43 8.38 9.33 -11.97
C GLU A 43 9.85 9.15 -12.37
N LYS A 44 10.59 8.26 -11.70
CA LYS A 44 12.03 8.06 -11.94
C LYS A 44 12.34 7.08 -13.08
N TYR A 45 11.33 6.36 -13.56
CA TYR A 45 11.44 5.33 -14.60
C TYR A 45 10.48 5.56 -15.79
N ARG A 46 9.87 6.76 -15.88
CA ARG A 46 9.33 7.30 -17.12
C ARG A 46 10.46 7.86 -17.98
#